data_AF-A0A1Z4ECL3-F1
#
_entry.id   AF-A0A1Z4ECL3-F1
#
_cell.length_a   1.000
_cell.length_b   1.000
_cell.length_c   1.000
_cell.angle_alpha   90.00
_cell.angle_beta   90.00
_cell.angle_gamma   90.00
#
_symmetry.space_group_name_H-M   'P 1'
#
loop_
_entity.id
_entity.type
_entity.pdbx_description
1 polymer ?
#
loop_
_entity_poly.entity_id
_entity_poly.type
_entity_poly.pdbx_seq_one_letter_code
_entity_poly.pdbx_strand_id
1 'polypeptide(L)'
;MSVGSELAVVNDPGLRDRITDDLERRKREALGALEQTALWQQVLNDGFTDLSTDVDHDMRARFRSLTEDIERQIDSCDPTRHWAEIGADVEDAVATAVGDNFVWAYQRAEALADDVANSFADAGLDSVVLPALSPHEMGGDFGGLNSLAQLDAKPAGKGQKVVTGLRGSYGGVVMIGMLSSVAGLGLFNPLSVGAGLLLGRMAYKEDKENRLLRARAEAKTNVRRFVDDVSFVVGKESRDRLKLIHRALRDHYRGIANEITRSLNESLQSTVAAAHVEEAERDNTVRELERQLNILNQVTDNVDKLTPKVTVGRV
;
A
#
# COMPACT_ATOMS: atom_id res chain seq x y z
N MET A 1 -68.02 -18.29 -27.93
CA MET A 1 -67.57 -18.31 -26.52
C MET A 1 -66.04 -18.37 -26.37
N SER A 2 -65.30 -19.14 -27.19
CA SER A 2 -63.82 -19.25 -27.14
C SER A 2 -63.05 -17.91 -27.19
N VAL A 3 -63.42 -17.00 -28.09
CA VAL A 3 -62.69 -15.73 -28.31
C VAL A 3 -62.76 -14.79 -27.10
N GLY A 4 -63.88 -14.77 -26.39
CA GLY A 4 -64.06 -13.93 -25.20
C GLY A 4 -63.26 -14.42 -23.98
N SER A 5 -63.14 -15.73 -23.80
CA SER A 5 -62.28 -16.31 -22.76
C SER A 5 -60.79 -16.11 -23.06
N GLU A 6 -60.41 -16.18 -24.32
CA GLU A 6 -59.01 -15.95 -24.75
C GLU A 6 -58.59 -14.49 -24.56
N LEU A 7 -59.46 -13.53 -24.94
CA LEU A 7 -59.24 -12.10 -24.71
C LEU A 7 -59.11 -11.78 -23.21
N ALA A 8 -59.92 -12.41 -22.35
CA ALA A 8 -59.88 -12.19 -20.90
C ALA A 8 -58.58 -12.68 -20.25
N VAL A 9 -57.97 -13.73 -20.78
CA VAL A 9 -56.68 -14.26 -20.30
C VAL A 9 -55.51 -13.38 -20.74
N VAL A 10 -55.51 -12.92 -22.00
CA VAL A 10 -54.41 -12.12 -22.57
C VAL A 10 -54.42 -10.67 -22.04
N ASN A 11 -55.60 -10.14 -21.70
CA ASN A 11 -55.76 -8.78 -21.19
C ASN A 11 -55.78 -8.70 -19.65
N ASP A 12 -55.30 -9.73 -18.95
CA ASP A 12 -55.24 -9.75 -17.48
C ASP A 12 -54.30 -8.63 -16.95
N PRO A 13 -54.84 -7.61 -16.24
CA PRO A 13 -54.02 -6.54 -15.65
C PRO A 13 -53.07 -7.07 -14.57
N GLY A 14 -53.47 -8.11 -13.83
CA GLY A 14 -52.67 -8.69 -12.76
C GLY A 14 -51.43 -9.44 -13.26
N LEU A 15 -51.39 -9.82 -14.53
CA LEU A 15 -50.20 -10.37 -15.18
C LEU A 15 -49.24 -9.25 -15.61
N ARG A 16 -49.77 -8.12 -16.11
CA ARG A 16 -48.99 -6.92 -16.49
C ARG A 16 -48.21 -6.38 -15.29
N ASP A 17 -48.88 -6.24 -14.15
CA ASP A 17 -48.28 -5.69 -12.93
C ASP A 17 -47.13 -6.57 -12.44
N ARG A 18 -47.30 -7.91 -12.46
CA ARG A 18 -46.26 -8.85 -12.03
C ARG A 18 -44.99 -8.80 -12.88
N ILE A 19 -45.13 -8.67 -14.21
CA ILE A 19 -43.97 -8.58 -15.12
C ILE A 19 -43.22 -7.27 -14.89
N THR A 20 -43.97 -6.17 -14.71
CA THR A 20 -43.39 -4.85 -14.43
C THR A 20 -42.65 -4.85 -13.08
N ASP A 21 -43.26 -5.42 -12.04
CA ASP A 21 -42.65 -5.57 -10.71
C ASP A 21 -41.37 -6.43 -10.76
N ASP A 22 -41.36 -7.49 -11.57
CA ASP A 22 -40.18 -8.36 -11.76
C ASP A 22 -39.01 -7.59 -12.41
N LEU A 23 -39.31 -6.81 -13.45
CA LEU A 23 -38.33 -5.98 -14.15
C LEU A 23 -37.77 -4.88 -13.23
N GLU A 24 -38.63 -4.20 -12.47
CA GLU A 24 -38.19 -3.20 -11.51
C GLU A 24 -37.32 -3.79 -10.40
N ARG A 25 -37.63 -5.01 -9.95
CA ARG A 25 -36.81 -5.72 -8.96
C ARG A 25 -35.42 -6.04 -9.52
N ARG A 26 -35.33 -6.64 -10.71
CA ARG A 26 -34.05 -6.96 -11.37
C ARG A 26 -33.22 -5.71 -11.64
N LYS A 27 -33.86 -4.61 -12.03
CA LYS A 27 -33.20 -3.31 -12.20
C LYS A 27 -32.59 -2.82 -10.90
N ARG A 28 -33.32 -2.89 -9.78
CA ARG A 28 -32.81 -2.51 -8.45
C ARG A 28 -31.64 -3.39 -8.00
N GLU A 29 -31.72 -4.69 -8.23
CA GLU A 29 -30.64 -5.64 -7.94
C GLU A 29 -29.36 -5.30 -8.73
N ALA A 30 -29.50 -5.04 -10.04
CA ALA A 30 -28.37 -4.66 -10.90
C ALA A 30 -27.74 -3.32 -10.48
N LEU A 31 -28.55 -2.32 -10.12
CA LEU A 31 -28.06 -1.03 -9.62
C LEU A 31 -27.36 -1.18 -8.26
N GLY A 32 -27.89 -2.02 -7.36
CA GLY A 32 -27.26 -2.30 -6.08
C GLY A 32 -25.89 -2.98 -6.23
N ALA A 33 -25.76 -3.93 -7.16
CA ALA A 33 -24.47 -4.57 -7.47
C ALA A 33 -23.44 -3.55 -7.99
N LEU A 34 -23.87 -2.57 -8.79
CA LEU A 34 -22.99 -1.48 -9.27
C LEU A 34 -22.52 -0.57 -8.13
N GLU A 35 -23.38 -0.24 -7.18
CA GLU A 35 -23.01 0.54 -5.99
C GLU A 35 -22.04 -0.23 -5.09
N GLN A 36 -22.25 -1.53 -4.88
CA GLN A 36 -21.32 -2.37 -4.12
C GLN A 36 -19.97 -2.51 -4.84
N THR A 37 -19.97 -2.51 -6.17
CA THR A 37 -18.76 -2.41 -7.00
C THR A 37 -18.07 -1.04 -6.87
N ALA A 38 -18.54 -0.08 -6.06
CA ALA A 38 -17.78 1.12 -5.72
C ALA A 38 -16.91 0.95 -4.46
N LEU A 39 -17.24 -0.02 -3.58
CA LEU A 39 -16.58 -0.21 -2.28
C LEU A 39 -15.12 -0.66 -2.40
N TRP A 40 -14.78 -1.42 -3.44
CA TRP A 40 -13.40 -1.89 -3.66
C TRP A 40 -12.40 -0.74 -3.82
N GLN A 41 -12.83 0.41 -4.35
CA GLN A 41 -11.95 1.58 -4.49
C GLN A 41 -11.59 2.14 -3.13
N GLN A 42 -12.54 2.14 -2.19
CA GLN A 42 -12.28 2.56 -0.82
C GLN A 42 -11.31 1.57 -0.15
N VAL A 43 -11.58 0.26 -0.22
CA VAL A 43 -10.70 -0.78 0.32
C VAL A 43 -9.27 -0.65 -0.22
N LEU A 44 -9.12 -0.44 -1.53
CA LEU A 44 -7.81 -0.28 -2.16
C LEU A 44 -7.09 1.00 -1.71
N ASN A 45 -7.79 2.14 -1.62
CA ASN A 45 -7.17 3.42 -1.27
C ASN A 45 -6.78 3.47 0.22
N ASP A 46 -7.66 3.00 1.10
CA ASP A 46 -7.40 2.95 2.53
C ASP A 46 -6.28 1.93 2.82
N GLY A 47 -6.40 0.72 2.26
CA GLY A 47 -5.38 -0.32 2.41
C GLY A 47 -4.02 0.04 1.82
N PHE A 48 -3.98 0.81 0.72
CA PHE A 48 -2.71 1.34 0.19
C PHE A 48 -2.06 2.37 1.12
N THR A 49 -2.87 3.23 1.75
CA THR A 49 -2.38 4.24 2.70
C THR A 49 -1.78 3.57 3.93
N ASP A 50 -2.45 2.55 4.45
CA ASP A 50 -1.96 1.73 5.55
C ASP A 50 -0.68 0.98 5.15
N LEU A 51 -0.68 0.28 4.01
CA LEU A 51 0.49 -0.42 3.47
C LEU A 51 1.71 0.52 3.33
N SER A 52 1.53 1.71 2.75
CA SER A 52 2.62 2.65 2.56
C SER A 52 3.18 3.18 3.89
N THR A 53 2.32 3.34 4.90
CA THR A 53 2.72 3.81 6.23
C THR A 53 3.45 2.71 6.99
N ASP A 54 2.91 1.50 6.94
CA ASP A 54 3.45 0.28 7.52
C ASP A 54 4.86 -0.03 6.99
N VAL A 55 5.06 0.01 5.67
CA VAL A 55 6.36 -0.26 5.03
C VAL A 55 7.42 0.76 5.40
N ASP A 56 7.05 2.04 5.44
CA ASP A 56 7.94 3.12 5.87
C ASP A 56 8.29 3.01 7.37
N HIS A 57 7.33 2.61 8.20
CA HIS A 57 7.55 2.37 9.61
C HIS A 57 8.49 1.17 9.87
N ASP A 58 8.23 0.02 9.24
CA ASP A 58 9.06 -1.18 9.34
C ASP A 58 10.50 -0.90 8.90
N MET A 59 10.68 -0.21 7.76
CA MET A 59 12.00 0.16 7.27
C MET A 59 12.77 1.02 8.28
N ARG A 60 12.13 2.04 8.87
CA ARG A 60 12.75 2.87 9.92
C ARG A 60 13.06 2.07 11.18
N ALA A 61 12.18 1.18 11.59
CA ALA A 61 12.40 0.32 12.76
C ALA A 61 13.63 -0.59 12.55
N ARG A 62 13.76 -1.19 11.37
CA ARG A 62 14.93 -2.02 10.98
C ARG A 62 16.22 -1.20 10.98
N PHE A 63 16.24 -0.03 10.35
CA PHE A 63 17.43 0.84 10.35
C PHE A 63 17.81 1.32 11.75
N ARG A 64 16.82 1.59 12.61
CA ARG A 64 17.07 1.96 14.01
C ARG A 64 17.72 0.81 14.78
N SER A 65 17.20 -0.41 14.66
CA SER A 65 17.79 -1.61 15.29
C SER A 65 19.20 -1.88 14.77
N LEU A 66 19.39 -1.83 13.45
CA LEU A 66 20.69 -2.01 12.79
C LEU A 66 21.73 -0.98 13.30
N THR A 67 21.34 0.27 13.43
CA THR A 67 22.21 1.33 13.95
C THR A 67 22.64 1.03 15.39
N GLU A 68 21.69 0.64 16.25
CA GLU A 68 21.98 0.24 17.64
C GLU A 68 22.95 -0.95 17.70
N ASP A 69 22.83 -1.92 16.79
CA ASP A 69 23.69 -3.11 16.73
C ASP A 69 25.12 -2.75 16.32
N ILE A 70 25.28 -1.93 15.28
CA ILE A 70 26.61 -1.46 14.82
C ILE A 70 27.25 -0.55 15.85
N GLU A 71 26.48 0.29 16.54
CA GLU A 71 27.03 1.11 17.62
C GLU A 71 27.58 0.27 18.77
N ARG A 72 26.91 -0.84 19.11
CA ARG A 72 27.40 -1.81 20.10
C ARG A 72 28.67 -2.51 19.61
N GLN A 73 28.75 -2.85 18.33
CA GLN A 73 29.96 -3.40 17.72
C GLN A 73 31.14 -2.41 17.82
N ILE A 74 30.92 -1.14 17.46
CA ILE A 74 31.91 -0.05 17.57
C ILE A 74 32.41 0.15 19.01
N ASP A 75 31.53 0.02 20.01
CA ASP A 75 31.90 0.11 21.42
C ASP A 75 32.76 -1.06 21.91
N SER A 76 32.66 -2.21 21.23
CA SER A 76 33.40 -3.43 21.59
C SER A 76 34.82 -3.50 21.00
N CYS A 77 35.12 -2.72 19.96
CA CYS A 77 36.39 -2.80 19.22
C CYS A 77 37.14 -1.45 19.10
N ASP A 78 38.29 -1.46 18.43
CA ASP A 78 39.01 -0.25 17.98
C ASP A 78 38.64 0.02 16.51
N PRO A 79 37.78 1.02 16.22
CA PRO A 79 37.28 1.27 14.87
C PRO A 79 38.40 1.59 13.87
N THR A 80 39.52 2.13 14.34
CA THR A 80 40.66 2.48 13.47
C THR A 80 41.36 1.25 12.88
N ARG A 81 41.13 0.07 13.46
CA ARG A 81 41.71 -1.21 13.01
C ARG A 81 40.70 -2.08 12.26
N HIS A 82 39.43 -1.95 12.58
CA HIS A 82 38.34 -2.79 12.06
C HIS A 82 37.40 -2.02 11.11
N TRP A 83 37.77 -0.82 10.64
CA TRP A 83 36.86 0.01 9.83
C TRP A 83 36.34 -0.69 8.57
N ALA A 84 37.19 -1.43 7.86
CA ALA A 84 36.78 -2.14 6.65
C ALA A 84 35.76 -3.26 6.95
N GLU A 85 35.94 -3.95 8.08
CA GLU A 85 35.03 -5.00 8.57
C GLU A 85 33.69 -4.38 9.00
N ILE A 86 33.73 -3.34 9.84
CA ILE A 86 32.54 -2.58 10.25
C ILE A 86 31.79 -2.08 9.02
N GLY A 87 32.49 -1.54 8.02
CA GLY A 87 31.88 -1.02 6.82
C GLY A 87 31.16 -2.09 5.99
N ALA A 88 31.80 -3.25 5.80
CA ALA A 88 31.18 -4.38 5.12
C ALA A 88 29.97 -4.92 5.88
N ASP A 89 30.05 -5.00 7.22
CA ASP A 89 28.96 -5.45 8.07
C ASP A 89 27.76 -4.49 8.00
N VAL A 90 28.01 -3.17 7.99
CA VAL A 90 26.95 -2.15 7.82
C VAL A 90 26.29 -2.30 6.45
N GLU A 91 27.07 -2.43 5.38
CA GLU A 91 26.55 -2.55 4.01
C GLU A 91 25.71 -3.81 3.84
N ASP A 92 26.17 -4.96 4.35
CA ASP A 92 25.44 -6.24 4.31
C ASP A 92 24.16 -6.21 5.16
N ALA A 93 24.24 -5.66 6.37
CA ALA A 93 23.08 -5.52 7.25
C ALA A 93 22.04 -4.59 6.65
N VAL A 94 22.46 -3.49 6.00
CA VAL A 94 21.56 -2.56 5.31
C VAL A 94 20.91 -3.27 4.12
N ALA A 95 21.68 -3.95 3.28
CA ALA A 95 21.14 -4.69 2.14
C ALA A 95 20.13 -5.75 2.57
N THR A 96 20.41 -6.48 3.66
CA THR A 96 19.51 -7.48 4.24
C THR A 96 18.23 -6.83 4.79
N ALA A 97 18.34 -5.77 5.58
CA ALA A 97 17.19 -5.07 6.14
C ALA A 97 16.27 -4.49 5.05
N VAL A 98 16.87 -3.97 3.98
CA VAL A 98 16.17 -3.48 2.80
C VAL A 98 15.47 -4.63 2.07
N GLY A 99 16.18 -5.73 1.80
CA GLY A 99 15.61 -6.93 1.16
C GLY A 99 14.43 -7.51 1.94
N ASP A 100 14.56 -7.66 3.26
CA ASP A 100 13.48 -8.15 4.12
C ASP A 100 12.26 -7.23 4.10
N ASN A 101 12.47 -5.90 4.15
CA ASN A 101 11.39 -4.93 4.05
C ASN A 101 10.66 -5.05 2.71
N PHE A 102 11.38 -5.29 1.61
CA PHE A 102 10.78 -5.51 0.29
C PHE A 102 9.94 -6.79 0.23
N VAL A 103 10.46 -7.90 0.78
CA VAL A 103 9.69 -9.16 0.88
C VAL A 103 8.42 -8.94 1.69
N TRP A 104 8.51 -8.24 2.82
CA TRP A 104 7.37 -7.95 3.66
C TRP A 104 6.35 -7.02 2.98
N ALA A 105 6.81 -5.97 2.30
CA ALA A 105 5.97 -5.06 1.53
C ALA A 105 5.21 -5.79 0.41
N TYR A 106 5.88 -6.73 -0.26
CA TYR A 106 5.28 -7.56 -1.30
C TYR A 106 4.17 -8.47 -0.73
N GLN A 107 4.44 -9.18 0.37
CA GLN A 107 3.43 -10.02 1.04
C GLN A 107 2.21 -9.22 1.50
N ARG A 108 2.43 -8.01 2.02
CA ARG A 108 1.34 -7.12 2.43
C ARG A 108 0.55 -6.57 1.23
N ALA A 109 1.20 -6.35 0.09
CA ALA A 109 0.53 -5.97 -1.15
C ALA A 109 -0.31 -7.11 -1.75
N GLU A 110 0.15 -8.36 -1.64
CA GLU A 110 -0.65 -9.55 -2.00
C GLU A 110 -1.89 -9.66 -1.11
N ALA A 111 -1.72 -9.53 0.21
CA ALA A 111 -2.86 -9.52 1.13
C ALA A 111 -3.87 -8.40 0.82
N LEU A 112 -3.39 -7.20 0.47
CA LEU A 112 -4.27 -6.12 0.02
C LEU A 112 -5.01 -6.48 -1.28
N ALA A 113 -4.35 -7.16 -2.22
CA ALA A 113 -5.00 -7.62 -3.44
C ALA A 113 -6.13 -8.61 -3.12
N ASP A 114 -5.90 -9.53 -2.17
CA ASP A 114 -6.90 -10.49 -1.68
C ASP A 114 -8.08 -9.77 -0.99
N ASP A 115 -7.81 -8.78 -0.14
CA ASP A 115 -8.85 -7.98 0.53
C ASP A 115 -9.75 -7.24 -0.48
N VAL A 116 -9.13 -6.67 -1.52
CA VAL A 116 -9.87 -6.03 -2.61
C VAL A 116 -10.68 -7.06 -3.39
N ALA A 117 -10.13 -8.24 -3.70
CA ALA A 117 -10.87 -9.31 -4.36
C ALA A 117 -12.07 -9.80 -3.52
N ASN A 118 -11.90 -9.95 -2.21
CA ASN A 118 -12.98 -10.29 -1.28
C ASN A 118 -14.09 -9.22 -1.28
N SER A 119 -13.73 -7.94 -1.38
CA SER A 119 -14.71 -6.86 -1.52
C SER A 119 -15.54 -6.95 -2.81
N PHE A 120 -15.03 -7.56 -3.88
CA PHE A 120 -15.82 -7.86 -5.07
C PHE A 120 -16.71 -9.10 -4.86
N ALA A 121 -16.22 -10.13 -4.18
CA ALA A 121 -17.02 -11.32 -3.86
C ALA A 121 -18.23 -10.97 -2.97
N ASP A 122 -18.03 -10.12 -1.95
CA ASP A 122 -19.09 -9.61 -1.07
C ASP A 122 -20.14 -8.76 -1.82
N ALA A 123 -19.79 -8.23 -3.00
CA ALA A 123 -20.70 -7.55 -3.92
C ALA A 123 -21.51 -8.52 -4.81
N GLY A 124 -21.42 -9.84 -4.57
CA GLY A 124 -22.14 -10.87 -5.33
C GLY A 124 -21.49 -11.24 -6.66
N LEU A 125 -20.20 -10.93 -6.84
CA LEU A 125 -19.44 -11.18 -8.06
C LEU A 125 -18.45 -12.33 -7.82
N ASP A 126 -18.92 -13.56 -8.02
CA ASP A 126 -18.33 -14.81 -7.49
C ASP A 126 -17.05 -15.31 -8.20
N SER A 127 -16.36 -14.47 -8.98
CA SER A 127 -15.10 -14.87 -9.62
C SER A 127 -14.27 -13.68 -10.09
N VAL A 128 -13.45 -13.13 -9.20
CA VAL A 128 -12.43 -12.15 -9.59
C VAL A 128 -11.06 -12.82 -9.59
N VAL A 129 -10.40 -12.80 -10.76
CA VAL A 129 -9.04 -13.34 -10.93
C VAL A 129 -8.05 -12.37 -10.28
N LEU A 130 -7.22 -12.89 -9.37
CA LEU A 130 -6.16 -12.13 -8.72
C LEU A 130 -5.15 -11.58 -9.74
N PRO A 131 -4.73 -10.32 -9.63
CA PRO A 131 -3.70 -9.76 -10.49
C PRO A 131 -2.35 -10.47 -10.27
N ALA A 132 -1.62 -10.71 -11.35
CA ALA A 132 -0.26 -11.22 -11.29
C ALA A 132 0.69 -10.09 -10.85
N LEU A 133 0.95 -9.98 -9.55
CA LEU A 133 1.99 -9.11 -9.03
C LEU A 133 3.36 -9.71 -9.36
N SER A 134 4.27 -8.91 -9.91
CA SER A 134 5.61 -9.38 -10.26
C SER A 134 6.62 -9.02 -9.16
N PRO A 135 7.24 -10.00 -8.47
CA PRO A 135 8.27 -9.75 -7.45
C PRO A 135 9.47 -8.95 -7.99
N HIS A 136 9.74 -9.08 -9.30
CA HIS A 136 10.86 -8.40 -9.94
C HIS A 136 10.70 -6.87 -9.98
N GLU A 137 9.47 -6.36 -10.07
CA GLU A 137 9.19 -4.92 -10.05
C GLU A 137 9.48 -4.28 -8.69
N MET A 138 9.50 -5.09 -7.62
CA MET A 138 9.83 -4.68 -6.25
C MET A 138 11.30 -4.91 -5.88
N GLY A 139 12.08 -5.66 -6.67
CA GLY A 139 13.42 -6.16 -6.28
C GLY A 139 14.61 -5.65 -7.12
N GLY A 140 14.44 -4.65 -7.97
CA GLY A 140 15.50 -4.17 -8.88
C GLY A 140 16.69 -3.47 -8.19
N ASP A 141 17.89 -3.80 -8.66
CA ASP A 141 19.26 -3.34 -8.32
C ASP A 141 19.43 -1.98 -7.61
N PHE A 142 20.01 -1.98 -6.39
CA PHE A 142 20.34 -0.80 -5.56
C PHE A 142 21.71 -0.20 -5.90
N GLY A 143 22.03 -0.06 -7.19
CA GLY A 143 23.38 0.28 -7.69
C GLY A 143 23.94 1.67 -7.34
N GLY A 144 23.37 2.40 -6.37
CA GLY A 144 23.72 3.79 -6.05
C GLY A 144 24.06 4.08 -4.59
N LEU A 145 24.19 3.07 -3.73
CA LEU A 145 24.53 3.30 -2.31
C LEU A 145 26.00 3.71 -2.18
N ASN A 146 26.23 4.99 -1.82
CA ASN A 146 27.57 5.53 -1.59
C ASN A 146 28.23 4.80 -0.42
N SER A 147 29.23 3.96 -0.72
CA SER A 147 30.03 3.24 0.29
C SER A 147 30.57 4.18 1.36
N LEU A 148 30.56 3.71 2.61
CA LEU A 148 30.95 4.46 3.80
C LEU A 148 32.21 5.29 3.57
N ALA A 149 32.04 6.61 3.57
CA ALA A 149 33.11 7.57 3.33
C ALA A 149 34.35 7.21 4.18
N GLN A 150 35.46 7.03 3.46
CA GLN A 150 36.78 6.69 3.97
C GLN A 150 37.11 7.56 5.18
N LEU A 151 37.21 6.95 6.37
CA LEU A 151 37.59 7.61 7.63
C LEU A 151 38.77 8.55 7.38
N ASP A 152 38.60 9.85 7.61
CA ASP A 152 39.68 10.85 7.55
C ASP A 152 40.59 10.77 8.79
N ALA A 153 40.74 9.57 9.35
CA ALA A 153 41.70 9.26 10.38
C ALA A 153 42.97 8.75 9.70
N LYS A 154 43.79 9.67 9.18
CA LYS A 154 45.19 9.36 8.91
C LYS A 154 45.77 8.69 10.16
N PRO A 155 46.33 7.47 10.09
CA PRO A 155 47.06 6.93 11.21
C PRO A 155 48.14 7.97 11.54
N ALA A 156 48.16 8.44 12.79
CA ALA A 156 49.17 9.40 13.23
C ALA A 156 50.56 8.80 13.01
N GLY A 157 51.13 9.09 11.84
CA GLY A 157 52.46 8.66 11.46
C GLY A 157 53.46 9.23 12.44
N LYS A 158 54.54 8.51 12.68
CA LYS A 158 55.59 8.83 13.66
C LYS A 158 56.40 10.12 13.38
N GLY A 159 55.85 11.09 12.64
CA GLY A 159 56.57 12.25 12.12
C GLY A 159 55.90 13.62 12.19
N GLN A 160 54.66 13.77 12.71
CA GLN A 160 54.00 15.09 12.73
C GLN A 160 53.79 15.63 14.15
N LYS A 161 54.89 15.86 14.87
CA LYS A 161 54.93 16.95 15.84
C LYS A 161 55.41 18.18 15.08
N VAL A 162 54.89 19.35 15.46
CA VAL A 162 55.16 20.69 14.90
C VAL A 162 54.07 21.13 13.90
N VAL A 163 53.46 22.27 14.24
CA VAL A 163 52.44 23.08 13.53
C VAL A 163 50.96 22.71 13.75
N THR A 164 50.45 23.05 14.94
CA THR A 164 49.08 23.60 15.06
C THR A 164 49.04 24.62 16.21
N GLY A 165 49.87 25.65 16.08
CA GLY A 165 49.60 26.94 16.71
C GLY A 165 48.84 27.80 15.70
N LEU A 166 47.84 28.53 16.17
CA LEU A 166 47.03 29.53 15.43
C LEU A 166 45.83 29.01 14.62
N ARG A 167 44.74 28.67 15.31
CA ARG A 167 43.38 29.10 14.95
C ARG A 167 42.42 28.79 16.10
N GLY A 168 42.01 29.82 16.83
CA GLY A 168 40.99 29.70 17.88
C GLY A 168 41.30 30.44 19.18
N SER A 169 41.85 31.65 19.13
CA SER A 169 41.71 32.61 20.22
C SER A 169 40.29 33.15 20.20
N TYR A 170 39.52 32.97 21.28
CA TYR A 170 38.66 33.96 21.95
C TYR A 170 37.82 33.25 23.02
N GLY A 171 38.32 33.30 24.26
CA GLY A 171 37.72 32.67 25.44
C GLY A 171 38.80 32.51 26.52
N GLY A 172 39.45 33.62 26.89
CA GLY A 172 40.50 33.61 27.90
C GLY A 172 39.98 33.16 29.26
N VAL A 173 40.79 32.42 30.01
CA VAL A 173 41.65 32.95 31.09
C VAL A 173 42.63 31.82 31.51
N VAL A 174 43.91 32.18 31.45
CA VAL A 174 45.05 31.82 32.32
C VAL A 174 44.96 30.52 33.15
N MET A 175 45.92 29.62 32.90
CA MET A 175 46.74 28.97 33.94
C MET A 175 48.14 28.70 33.35
N ILE A 176 48.87 29.79 33.02
CA ILE A 176 50.33 29.77 33.08
C ILE A 176 50.66 29.99 34.55
N GLY A 177 51.12 28.95 35.24
CA GLY A 177 51.54 29.07 36.62
C GLY A 177 51.68 27.75 37.37
N MET A 178 52.63 26.90 36.95
CA MET A 178 53.42 26.04 37.86
C MET A 178 54.57 25.31 37.14
N LEU A 179 55.40 26.06 36.39
CA LEU A 179 56.72 25.57 35.95
C LEU A 179 57.89 26.40 36.51
N SER A 180 57.70 27.18 37.58
CA SER A 180 58.78 28.04 38.10
C SER A 180 58.84 28.23 39.63
N SER A 181 58.52 27.20 40.40
CA SER A 181 58.96 27.05 41.80
C SER A 181 58.91 25.55 42.11
N VAL A 182 60.01 24.80 42.12
CA VAL A 182 61.08 24.85 43.12
C VAL A 182 62.39 24.44 42.45
N ALA A 183 63.14 25.42 41.95
CA ALA A 183 64.59 25.31 41.90
C ALA A 183 65.09 25.78 43.29
N GLY A 184 65.47 24.83 44.13
CA GLY A 184 66.10 25.12 45.42
C GLY A 184 65.27 24.74 46.64
N LEU A 185 65.17 23.43 46.91
CA LEU A 185 65.35 22.83 48.23
C LEU A 185 65.45 21.30 48.00
N GLY A 186 66.50 20.69 48.53
CA GLY A 186 66.90 19.30 48.25
C GLY A 186 65.86 18.27 48.67
N LEU A 187 64.97 17.90 47.76
CA LEU A 187 64.02 16.79 47.89
C LEU A 187 64.04 15.92 46.62
N PHE A 188 65.22 15.45 46.23
CA PHE A 188 65.33 14.23 45.42
C PHE A 188 65.06 13.03 46.34
N ASN A 189 63.79 12.81 46.66
CA ASN A 189 63.33 11.58 47.29
C ASN A 189 63.07 10.54 46.17
N PRO A 190 63.67 9.34 46.17
CA PRO A 190 63.40 8.31 45.15
C PRO A 190 61.91 7.97 44.98
N LEU A 191 61.07 8.28 45.97
CA LEU A 191 59.61 8.18 45.88
C LEU A 191 58.96 9.18 44.89
N SER A 192 59.54 10.36 44.66
CA SER A 192 58.97 11.36 43.74
C SER A 192 59.28 11.06 42.27
N VAL A 193 60.42 10.43 41.98
CA VAL A 193 60.73 9.88 40.64
C VAL A 193 59.78 8.74 40.29
N GLY A 194 59.40 7.90 41.26
CA GLY A 194 58.37 6.88 41.10
C GLY A 194 56.97 7.46 40.82
N ALA A 195 56.60 8.53 41.52
CA ALA A 195 55.31 9.21 41.32
C ALA A 195 55.20 9.85 39.92
N GLY A 196 56.26 10.48 39.39
CA GLY A 196 56.26 11.06 38.04
C GLY A 196 56.13 10.01 36.93
N LEU A 197 56.70 8.82 37.11
CA LEU A 197 56.61 7.70 36.16
C LEU A 197 55.20 7.06 36.17
N LEU A 198 54.56 6.99 37.34
CA LEU A 198 53.18 6.51 37.49
C LEU A 198 52.19 7.52 36.88
N LEU A 199 52.34 8.81 37.16
CA LEU A 199 51.51 9.88 36.59
C LEU A 199 51.70 9.99 35.06
N GLY A 200 52.92 9.83 34.56
CA GLY A 200 53.19 9.81 33.11
C GLY A 200 52.58 8.60 32.39
N ARG A 201 52.60 7.40 33.01
CA ARG A 201 51.91 6.21 32.48
C ARG A 201 50.39 6.35 32.53
N MET A 202 49.84 6.96 33.59
CA MET A 202 48.41 7.26 33.69
C MET A 202 47.98 8.25 32.61
N ALA A 203 48.71 9.36 32.42
CA ALA A 203 48.41 10.34 31.39
C ALA A 203 48.48 9.76 29.96
N TYR A 204 49.45 8.86 29.68
CA TYR A 204 49.52 8.17 28.39
C TYR A 204 48.35 7.20 28.17
N LYS A 205 47.95 6.47 29.22
CA LYS A 205 46.79 5.56 29.18
C LYS A 205 45.49 6.34 28.96
N GLU A 206 45.33 7.46 29.66
CA GLU A 206 44.19 8.36 29.55
C GLU A 206 44.10 9.02 28.16
N ASP A 207 45.23 9.46 27.59
CA ASP A 207 45.24 9.99 26.21
C ASP A 207 44.85 8.91 25.18
N LYS A 208 45.29 7.66 25.39
CA LYS A 208 44.87 6.53 24.53
C LYS A 208 43.38 6.22 24.66
N GLU A 209 42.84 6.22 25.88
CA GLU A 209 41.41 6.03 26.13
C GLU A 209 40.58 7.16 25.51
N ASN A 210 41.00 8.42 25.67
CA ASN A 210 40.36 9.59 25.07
C ASN A 210 40.39 9.55 23.53
N ARG A 211 41.50 9.09 22.93
CA ARG A 211 41.60 8.91 21.48
C ARG A 211 40.66 7.81 20.97
N LEU A 212 40.56 6.70 21.70
CA LEU A 212 39.64 5.61 21.36
C LEU A 212 38.18 6.06 21.45
N LEU A 213 37.82 6.80 22.51
CA LEU A 213 36.47 7.36 22.66
C LEU A 213 36.12 8.33 21.52
N ARG A 214 37.05 9.19 21.10
CA ARG A 214 36.85 10.07 19.94
C ARG A 214 36.67 9.28 18.64
N ALA A 215 37.52 8.29 18.40
CA ALA A 215 37.42 7.44 17.20
C ALA A 215 36.10 6.68 17.14
N ARG A 216 35.60 6.18 18.28
CA ARG A 216 34.27 5.56 18.37
C ARG A 216 33.16 6.56 18.10
N ALA A 217 33.19 7.74 18.72
CA ALA A 217 32.18 8.77 18.51
C ALA A 217 32.10 9.23 17.03
N GLU A 218 33.24 9.38 16.38
CA GLU A 218 33.34 9.72 14.96
C GLU A 218 32.78 8.60 14.07
N ALA A 219 33.18 7.34 14.33
CA ALA A 219 32.65 6.18 13.64
C ALA A 219 31.12 6.07 13.75
N LYS A 220 30.56 6.22 14.97
CA LYS A 220 29.11 6.21 15.18
C LYS A 220 28.41 7.34 14.42
N THR A 221 28.99 8.53 14.40
CA THR A 221 28.44 9.67 13.65
C THR A 221 28.40 9.40 12.15
N ASN A 222 29.47 8.81 11.61
CA ASN A 222 29.54 8.45 10.19
C ASN A 222 28.55 7.34 9.82
N VAL A 223 28.41 6.30 10.66
CA VAL A 223 27.43 5.23 10.46
C VAL A 223 26.01 5.77 10.48
N ARG A 224 25.64 6.60 11.48
CA ARG A 224 24.31 7.22 11.55
C ARG A 224 23.99 8.00 10.27
N ARG A 225 24.93 8.83 9.83
CA ARG A 225 24.77 9.62 8.60
C ARG A 225 24.57 8.73 7.37
N PHE A 226 25.36 7.67 7.24
CA PHE A 226 25.21 6.72 6.14
C PHE A 226 23.84 6.04 6.18
N VAL A 227 23.42 5.52 7.33
CA VAL A 227 22.11 4.86 7.48
C VAL A 227 20.96 5.84 7.18
N ASP A 228 21.07 7.09 7.62
CA ASP A 228 20.07 8.14 7.32
C ASP A 228 20.00 8.45 5.82
N ASP A 229 21.15 8.59 5.15
CA ASP A 229 21.23 8.85 3.71
C ASP A 229 20.63 7.67 2.91
N VAL A 230 20.95 6.43 3.28
CA VAL A 230 20.37 5.23 2.66
C VAL A 230 18.87 5.13 2.95
N SER A 231 18.45 5.35 4.19
CA SER A 231 17.03 5.32 4.57
C SER A 231 16.21 6.33 3.78
N PHE A 232 16.75 7.51 3.50
CA PHE A 232 16.08 8.52 2.68
C PHE A 232 15.87 8.05 1.24
N VAL A 233 16.92 7.46 0.63
CA VAL A 233 16.86 6.97 -0.76
C VAL A 233 15.92 5.77 -0.88
N VAL A 234 16.10 4.75 -0.04
CA VAL A 234 15.29 3.53 -0.05
C VAL A 234 13.83 3.84 0.29
N GLY A 235 13.58 4.73 1.26
CA GLY A 235 12.21 5.14 1.62
C GLY A 235 11.48 5.87 0.49
N LYS A 236 12.20 6.60 -0.36
CA LYS A 236 11.61 7.17 -1.58
C LYS A 236 11.30 6.07 -2.59
N GLU A 237 12.27 5.22 -2.87
CA GLU A 237 12.15 4.16 -3.87
C GLU A 237 11.04 3.15 -3.53
N SER A 238 10.97 2.72 -2.27
CA SER A 238 9.90 1.85 -1.77
C SER A 238 8.52 2.47 -1.99
N ARG A 239 8.32 3.75 -1.63
CA ARG A 239 7.05 4.46 -1.89
C ARG A 239 6.72 4.57 -3.38
N ASP A 240 7.70 4.82 -4.23
CA ASP A 240 7.47 4.93 -5.67
C ASP A 240 7.13 3.56 -6.30
N ARG A 241 7.75 2.47 -5.82
CA ARG A 241 7.40 1.09 -6.22
C ARG A 241 6.01 0.69 -5.73
N LEU A 242 5.66 1.01 -4.48
CA LEU A 242 4.30 0.80 -3.95
C LEU A 242 3.24 1.54 -4.78
N LYS A 243 3.51 2.77 -5.24
CA LYS A 243 2.60 3.49 -6.15
C LYS A 243 2.43 2.80 -7.50
N LEU A 244 3.44 2.10 -8.02
CA LEU A 244 3.32 1.31 -9.25
C LEU A 244 2.36 0.14 -9.02
N ILE A 245 2.53 -0.60 -7.91
CA ILE A 245 1.62 -1.67 -7.51
C ILE A 245 0.19 -1.13 -7.35
N HIS A 246 0.01 0.00 -6.66
CA HIS A 246 -1.31 0.60 -6.49
C HIS A 246 -1.99 0.91 -7.82
N ARG A 247 -1.25 1.49 -8.78
CA ARG A 247 -1.78 1.74 -10.12
C ARG A 247 -2.14 0.44 -10.83
N ALA A 248 -1.29 -0.58 -10.77
CA ALA A 248 -1.56 -1.88 -11.39
C ALA A 248 -2.81 -2.54 -10.81
N LEU A 249 -2.93 -2.60 -9.47
CA LEU A 249 -4.12 -3.12 -8.78
C LEU A 249 -5.37 -2.33 -9.16
N ARG A 250 -5.30 -1.00 -9.10
CA ARG A 250 -6.42 -0.13 -9.43
C ARG A 250 -6.87 -0.32 -10.87
N ASP A 251 -5.93 -0.36 -11.81
CA ASP A 251 -6.25 -0.45 -13.24
C ASP A 251 -6.81 -1.84 -13.58
N HIS A 252 -6.30 -2.91 -12.95
CA HIS A 252 -6.85 -4.27 -13.04
C HIS A 252 -8.29 -4.37 -12.54
N TYR A 253 -8.53 -3.96 -11.29
CA TYR A 253 -9.87 -4.02 -10.70
C TYR A 253 -10.85 -3.06 -11.36
N ARG A 254 -10.39 -1.93 -11.88
CA ARG A 254 -11.21 -1.04 -12.72
C ARG A 254 -11.58 -1.71 -14.04
N GLY A 255 -10.67 -2.46 -14.66
CA GLY A 255 -10.96 -3.25 -15.85
C GLY A 255 -12.10 -4.24 -15.61
N ILE A 256 -11.98 -5.03 -14.55
CA ILE A 256 -13.01 -6.00 -14.11
C ILE A 256 -14.35 -5.30 -13.83
N ALA A 257 -14.35 -4.22 -13.04
CA ALA A 257 -15.55 -3.48 -12.71
C ALA A 257 -16.27 -2.95 -13.97
N ASN A 258 -15.52 -2.44 -14.94
CA ASN A 258 -16.09 -1.94 -16.21
C ASN A 258 -16.71 -3.07 -17.04
N GLU A 259 -16.06 -4.23 -17.11
CA GLU A 259 -16.58 -5.40 -17.85
C GLU A 259 -17.87 -5.93 -17.23
N ILE A 260 -17.90 -6.06 -15.90
CA ILE A 260 -19.09 -6.45 -15.14
C ILE A 260 -20.21 -5.44 -15.34
N THR A 261 -19.92 -4.14 -15.19
CA THR A 261 -20.89 -3.07 -15.41
C THR A 261 -21.48 -3.11 -16.81
N ARG A 262 -20.64 -3.37 -17.82
CA ARG A 262 -21.07 -3.50 -19.20
C ARG A 262 -21.99 -4.72 -19.38
N SER A 263 -21.59 -5.89 -18.89
CA SER A 263 -22.37 -7.13 -19.00
C SER A 263 -23.73 -7.02 -18.31
N LEU A 264 -23.78 -6.41 -17.11
CA LEU A 264 -25.01 -6.16 -16.38
C LEU A 264 -25.95 -5.20 -17.15
N ASN A 265 -25.41 -4.13 -17.73
CA ASN A 265 -26.21 -3.19 -18.53
C ASN A 265 -26.74 -3.84 -19.83
N GLU A 266 -25.91 -4.61 -20.55
CA GLU A 266 -26.34 -5.33 -21.75
C GLU A 266 -27.43 -6.37 -21.43
N SER A 267 -27.30 -7.08 -20.31
CA SER A 267 -28.31 -8.05 -19.82
C SER A 267 -29.61 -7.36 -19.39
N LEU A 268 -29.52 -6.22 -18.70
CA LEU A 268 -30.68 -5.43 -18.31
C LEU A 268 -31.41 -4.86 -19.54
N GLN A 269 -30.66 -4.29 -20.49
CA GLN A 269 -31.23 -3.71 -21.71
C GLN A 269 -31.89 -4.77 -22.58
N SER A 270 -31.28 -5.96 -22.73
CA SER A 270 -31.89 -7.07 -23.47
C SER A 270 -33.16 -7.58 -22.80
N THR A 271 -33.19 -7.68 -21.47
CA THR A 271 -34.38 -8.07 -20.70
C THR A 271 -35.51 -7.06 -20.89
N VAL A 272 -35.22 -5.75 -20.77
CA VAL A 272 -36.20 -4.67 -20.97
C VAL A 272 -36.70 -4.62 -22.42
N ALA A 273 -35.80 -4.79 -23.40
CA ALA A 273 -36.19 -4.82 -24.80
C ALA A 273 -37.09 -6.01 -25.13
N ALA A 274 -36.77 -7.21 -24.62
CA ALA A 274 -37.60 -8.39 -24.80
C ALA A 274 -39.01 -8.20 -24.19
N ALA A 275 -39.09 -7.61 -22.99
CA ALA A 275 -40.37 -7.31 -22.35
C ALA A 275 -41.22 -6.32 -23.15
N HIS A 276 -40.61 -5.27 -23.73
CA HIS A 276 -41.34 -4.34 -24.61
C HIS A 276 -41.83 -4.99 -25.90
N VAL A 277 -41.08 -5.92 -26.48
CA VAL A 277 -41.52 -6.68 -27.66
C VAL A 277 -42.71 -7.57 -27.30
N GLU A 278 -42.63 -8.30 -26.18
CA GLU A 278 -43.74 -9.14 -25.69
C GLU A 278 -45.00 -8.31 -25.39
N GLU A 279 -44.84 -7.13 -24.78
CA GLU A 279 -45.96 -6.20 -24.56
C GLU A 279 -46.59 -5.74 -25.88
N ALA A 280 -45.78 -5.37 -26.88
CA ALA A 280 -46.25 -4.93 -28.18
C ALA A 280 -46.96 -6.05 -28.98
N GLU A 281 -46.41 -7.27 -28.96
CA GLU A 281 -47.03 -8.45 -29.56
C GLU A 281 -48.38 -8.74 -28.91
N ARG A 282 -48.43 -8.70 -27.58
CA ARG A 282 -49.66 -8.92 -26.83
C ARG A 282 -50.72 -7.85 -27.12
N ASP A 283 -50.35 -6.58 -27.17
CA ASP A 283 -51.27 -5.49 -27.52
C ASP A 283 -51.79 -5.60 -28.97
N ASN A 284 -51.02 -6.21 -29.88
CA ASN A 284 -51.49 -6.55 -31.23
C ASN A 284 -52.49 -7.72 -31.18
N THR A 285 -52.21 -8.76 -30.40
CA THR A 285 -53.12 -9.91 -30.21
C THR A 285 -54.44 -9.48 -29.58
N VAL A 286 -54.42 -8.61 -28.57
CA VAL A 286 -55.62 -8.04 -27.94
C VAL A 286 -56.46 -7.30 -28.98
N ARG A 287 -55.85 -6.41 -29.77
CA ARG A 287 -56.55 -5.66 -30.84
C ARG A 287 -57.17 -6.58 -31.88
N GLU A 288 -56.50 -7.67 -32.25
CA GLU A 288 -57.03 -8.65 -33.19
C GLU A 288 -58.21 -9.44 -32.61
N LEU A 289 -58.11 -9.90 -31.36
CA LEU A 289 -59.20 -10.62 -30.68
C LEU A 289 -60.41 -9.72 -30.45
N GLU A 290 -60.22 -8.44 -30.09
CA GLU A 290 -61.29 -7.44 -29.98
C GLU A 290 -62.02 -7.25 -31.33
N ARG A 291 -61.26 -7.17 -32.43
CA ARG A 291 -61.82 -7.08 -33.78
C ARG A 291 -62.69 -8.31 -34.10
N GLN A 292 -62.20 -9.51 -33.83
CA GLN A 292 -62.94 -10.75 -34.05
C GLN A 292 -64.20 -10.84 -33.19
N LEU A 293 -64.11 -10.45 -31.92
CA LEU A 293 -65.24 -10.42 -31.00
C LEU A 293 -66.32 -9.45 -31.48
N ASN A 294 -65.94 -8.26 -31.96
CA ASN A 294 -66.88 -7.29 -32.52
C ASN A 294 -67.62 -7.87 -33.74
N ILE A 295 -66.91 -8.51 -34.66
CA ILE A 295 -67.53 -9.18 -35.83
C ILE A 295 -68.53 -10.25 -35.37
N LEU A 296 -68.16 -11.10 -34.41
CA LEU A 296 -69.03 -12.13 -33.85
C LEU A 296 -70.29 -11.56 -33.19
N ASN A 297 -70.14 -10.46 -32.43
CA ASN A 297 -71.27 -9.77 -31.82
C ASN A 297 -72.21 -9.19 -32.88
N GLN A 298 -71.67 -8.55 -33.93
CA GLN A 298 -72.49 -8.04 -35.04
C GLN A 298 -73.26 -9.14 -35.74
N VAL A 299 -72.65 -10.31 -35.99
CA VAL A 299 -73.34 -11.46 -36.58
C VAL A 299 -74.45 -11.95 -35.65
N THR A 300 -74.18 -12.06 -34.36
CA THR A 300 -75.16 -12.51 -33.35
C THR A 300 -76.34 -11.54 -33.29
N ASP A 301 -76.09 -10.24 -33.20
CA ASP A 301 -77.11 -9.19 -33.19
C ASP A 301 -77.98 -9.21 -34.46
N ASN A 302 -77.36 -9.49 -35.62
CA ASN A 302 -78.08 -9.58 -36.89
C ASN A 302 -78.96 -10.83 -36.95
N VAL A 303 -78.47 -11.97 -36.43
CA VAL A 303 -79.27 -13.21 -36.31
C VAL A 303 -80.44 -12.99 -35.36
N ASP A 304 -80.22 -12.38 -34.19
CA ASP A 304 -81.25 -12.10 -33.20
C ASP A 304 -82.38 -11.22 -33.77
N LYS A 305 -82.04 -10.21 -34.58
CA LYS A 305 -83.00 -9.36 -35.29
C LYS A 305 -83.82 -10.12 -36.36
N LEU A 306 -83.27 -11.20 -36.91
CA LEU A 306 -83.91 -12.04 -37.93
C LEU A 306 -84.73 -13.19 -37.33
N THR A 307 -84.52 -13.54 -36.05
CA THR A 307 -85.35 -14.52 -35.34
C THR A 307 -86.73 -13.94 -34.99
N PRO A 308 -87.84 -14.51 -35.50
CA PRO A 308 -89.18 -14.07 -35.13
C PRO A 308 -89.47 -14.38 -33.66
N LYS A 309 -90.05 -13.43 -32.92
CA LYS A 309 -90.52 -13.64 -31.54
C LYS A 309 -91.57 -14.75 -31.53
N VAL A 310 -91.18 -15.96 -31.10
CA VAL A 310 -92.12 -17.05 -30.86
C VAL A 310 -93.07 -16.62 -29.74
N THR A 311 -94.28 -16.26 -30.14
CA THR A 311 -95.38 -15.98 -29.20
C THR A 311 -95.91 -17.34 -28.77
N VAL A 312 -95.44 -17.85 -27.64
CA VAL A 312 -95.99 -19.09 -27.07
C VAL A 312 -97.39 -18.78 -26.57
N GLY A 313 -98.39 -19.18 -27.36
CA GLY A 313 -99.79 -19.13 -26.99
C GLY A 313 -100.05 -19.99 -25.76
N ARG A 314 -100.62 -19.37 -24.74
CA ARG A 314 -101.14 -20.00 -23.52
C ARG A 314 -102.34 -20.88 -23.89
N VAL A 315 -102.32 -22.15 -23.51
CA VAL A 315 -103.52 -23.00 -23.36
C VAL A 315 -103.63 -23.37 -21.89
#